data_AF-A0A7S2G9Y1-F1
#
_entry.id   AF-A0A7S2G9Y1-F1
#
_cell.length_a   1.000
_cell.length_b   1.000
_cell.length_c   1.000
_cell.angle_alpha   90.00
_cell.angle_beta   90.00
_cell.angle_gamma   90.00
#
_symmetry.space_group_name_H-M   'P 1'
#
loop_
_entity.id
_entity.type
_entity.pdbx_description
1 polymer ?
#
loop_
_entity_poly.entity_id
_entity_poly.type
_entity_poly.pdbx_seq_one_letter_code
_entity_poly.pdbx_strand_id
1 'polypeptide(L)'
;SFRLKEEVWQVQRQVTITGEWRTPFMPMDPESEWMDKNLVRERKRENVGLPHGWVWIHEWRVTPHGIVGVDVDKDGWQYASNIQNFSVKTAKERKVERDVDT
;
A
#
# COMPACT_ATOMS: atom_id res chain seq x y z
N SER A 1 -11.45 6.83 -31.67
CA SER A 1 -10.04 6.77 -31.24
C SER A 1 -9.91 5.79 -30.09
N PHE A 2 -8.83 5.00 -30.05
CA PHE A 2 -8.50 4.19 -28.87
C PHE A 2 -7.74 5.03 -27.84
N ARG A 3 -8.02 4.80 -26.55
CA ARG A 3 -7.31 5.44 -25.42
C ARG A 3 -6.93 4.35 -24.43
N LEU A 4 -5.71 4.41 -23.92
CA LEU A 4 -5.21 3.50 -22.89
C LEU A 4 -4.78 4.33 -21.69
N LYS A 5 -5.00 3.79 -20.49
CA LYS A 5 -4.55 4.39 -19.23
C LYS A 5 -3.34 3.61 -18.76
N GLU A 6 -2.24 4.33 -18.52
CA GLU A 6 -1.09 3.79 -17.82
C GLU A 6 -1.15 4.15 -16.33
N GLU A 7 -0.65 3.24 -15.50
CA GLU A 7 -0.65 3.39 -14.04
C GLU A 7 0.66 2.89 -13.43
N VAL A 8 1.12 3.60 -12.42
CA VAL A 8 2.24 3.23 -11.56
C VAL A 8 1.85 3.54 -10.12
N TRP A 9 2.45 2.84 -9.18
CA TRP A 9 2.14 2.96 -7.76
C TRP A 9 3.37 3.47 -7.02
N GLN A 10 3.19 4.54 -6.24
CA GLN A 10 4.21 5.01 -5.32
C GLN A 10 3.98 4.34 -3.97
N VAL A 11 5.02 3.77 -3.38
CA VAL A 11 4.94 3.08 -2.10
C VAL A 11 5.88 3.71 -1.08
N GLN A 12 5.40 3.78 0.16
CA GLN A 12 6.15 4.24 1.32
C GLN A 12 5.86 3.35 2.51
N ARG A 13 6.81 3.29 3.45
CA ARG A 13 6.67 2.58 4.70
C ARG A 13 6.93 3.52 5.86
N GLN A 14 6.02 3.50 6.84
CA GLN A 14 6.22 4.21 8.09
C GLN A 14 7.20 3.45 8.99
N VAL A 15 8.21 4.14 9.49
CA VAL A 15 9.08 3.64 10.55
C VAL A 15 8.35 3.82 11.87
N THR A 16 7.91 2.72 12.49
CA THR A 16 7.08 2.78 13.71
C THR A 16 7.71 3.57 14.86
N ILE A 17 9.05 3.53 14.98
CA ILE A 17 9.77 4.21 16.05
C ILE A 17 9.80 5.73 15.87
N THR A 18 10.02 6.21 14.64
CA THR A 18 10.16 7.66 14.36
C THR A 18 8.86 8.29 13.84
N GLY A 19 7.90 7.47 13.39
CA GLY A 19 6.68 7.91 12.73
C GLY A 19 6.88 8.39 11.29
N GLU A 20 8.12 8.40 10.79
CA GLU A 20 8.46 8.93 9.47
C GLU A 20 8.09 7.96 8.35
N TRP A 21 7.53 8.50 7.28
CA TRP A 21 7.32 7.79 6.01
C TRP A 21 8.58 7.89 5.16
N ARG A 22 9.08 6.75 4.68
CA ARG A 22 10.21 6.71 3.74
C ARG A 22 10.02 5.64 2.69
N THR A 23 10.81 5.72 1.63
CA THR A 23 10.92 4.66 0.63
C THR A 23 11.14 3.31 1.33
N PRO A 24 10.45 2.24 0.93
CA PRO A 24 10.63 0.93 1.54
C PRO A 24 12.10 0.48 1.40
N PHE A 25 12.64 -0.12 2.47
CA PHE A 25 14.09 -0.35 2.60
C PHE A 25 14.43 -1.56 3.51
N MET A 26 13.43 -2.21 4.11
CA MET A 26 13.67 -3.43 4.88
C MET A 26 13.90 -4.64 3.97
N PRO A 27 14.55 -5.72 4.44
CA PRO A 27 14.87 -6.88 3.62
C PRO A 27 13.68 -7.57 2.91
N MET A 28 12.44 -7.32 3.35
CA MET A 28 11.21 -7.86 2.75
C MET A 28 10.35 -6.79 2.08
N ASP A 29 10.82 -5.54 2.08
CA ASP A 29 10.16 -4.46 1.37
C ASP A 29 10.49 -4.53 -0.12
N PRO A 30 9.63 -3.99 -1.00
CA PRO A 30 10.02 -3.69 -2.37
C PRO A 30 11.26 -2.79 -2.40
N GLU A 31 12.22 -3.10 -3.28
CA GLU A 31 13.47 -2.33 -3.38
C GLU A 31 13.28 -0.91 -3.96
N SER A 32 12.11 -0.62 -4.56
CA SER A 32 11.81 0.62 -5.25
C SER A 32 10.59 1.33 -4.65
N GLU A 33 10.63 2.67 -4.67
CA GLU A 33 9.49 3.55 -4.40
C GLU A 33 8.38 3.41 -5.44
N TRP A 34 8.73 3.14 -6.70
CA TRP A 34 7.80 3.10 -7.81
C TRP A 34 7.61 1.68 -8.31
N MET A 35 6.38 1.20 -8.25
CA MET A 35 6.02 -0.20 -8.43
C MET A 35 4.85 -0.36 -9.41
N ASP A 36 4.69 -1.58 -9.91
CA ASP A 36 3.45 -2.01 -10.53
C ASP A 36 2.30 -2.17 -9.51
N LYS A 37 1.08 -2.35 -10.02
CA LYS A 37 -0.12 -2.50 -9.18
C LYS A 37 -0.11 -3.69 -8.22
N ASN A 38 0.77 -4.66 -8.45
CA ASN A 38 0.87 -5.87 -7.63
C ASN A 38 1.97 -5.72 -6.57
N LEU A 39 2.71 -4.61 -6.57
CA LEU A 39 3.87 -4.37 -5.71
C LEU A 39 4.97 -5.43 -5.89
N VAL A 40 5.10 -6.01 -7.08
CA VAL A 40 6.08 -7.08 -7.37
C VAL A 40 7.27 -6.55 -8.16
N ARG A 41 7.03 -5.63 -9.10
CA ARG A 41 8.08 -5.13 -10.00
C ARG A 41 8.21 -3.63 -9.91
N GLU A 42 9.45 -3.17 -10.01
CA GLU A 42 9.76 -1.76 -10.17
C GLU A 42 9.16 -1.22 -11.48
N ARG A 43 8.49 -0.07 -11.38
CA ARG A 43 7.90 0.62 -12.53
C ARG A 43 7.92 2.13 -12.33
N LYS A 44 9.04 2.78 -12.67
CA LYS A 44 9.15 4.25 -12.64
C LYS A 44 8.34 4.91 -13.74
N ARG A 45 7.80 6.10 -13.45
CA ARG A 45 7.07 6.94 -14.43
C ARG A 45 7.92 7.25 -15.66
N GLU A 46 9.19 7.60 -15.45
CA GLU A 46 10.11 7.93 -16.55
C GLU A 46 10.41 6.74 -17.48
N ASN A 47 10.20 5.51 -17.00
CA ASN A 47 10.49 4.28 -17.76
C ASN A 47 9.27 3.77 -18.53
N VAL A 48 8.10 4.40 -18.40
CA VAL A 48 6.90 4.01 -19.14
C VAL A 48 6.98 4.57 -20.56
N GLY A 49 7.48 3.74 -21.48
CA GLY A 49 7.53 4.05 -22.91
C GLY A 49 6.17 3.87 -23.60
N LEU A 50 5.93 4.67 -24.63
CA LEU A 50 4.77 4.53 -25.49
C LEU A 50 5.07 3.59 -26.67
N PRO A 51 4.10 2.77 -27.12
CA PRO A 51 4.22 2.06 -28.38
C PRO A 51 4.31 3.03 -29.57
N HIS A 52 4.83 2.56 -30.71
CA HIS A 52 4.94 3.39 -31.91
C HIS A 52 3.58 3.97 -32.34
N GLY A 53 3.55 5.27 -32.63
CA GLY A 53 2.34 5.99 -33.04
C GLY A 53 1.41 6.41 -31.91
N TRP A 54 1.73 6.10 -30.65
CA TRP A 54 0.99 6.59 -29.49
C TRP A 54 1.54 7.93 -29.00
N VAL A 55 0.67 8.73 -28.40
CA VAL A 55 1.01 10.02 -27.79
C VAL A 55 0.39 10.12 -26.40
N TRP A 56 1.09 10.77 -25.49
CA TRP A 56 0.51 11.15 -24.20
C TRP A 56 -0.55 12.22 -24.42
N ILE A 57 -1.76 11.97 -23.93
CA ILE A 57 -2.86 12.95 -23.98
C ILE A 57 -2.80 13.86 -22.73
N HIS A 58 -2.25 13.35 -21.63
CA HIS A 58 -2.19 14.01 -20.34
C HIS A 58 -0.87 13.70 -19.64
N GLU A 59 -0.46 14.60 -18.76
CA GLU A 59 0.59 14.37 -17.77
C GLU A 59 0.15 13.35 -16.71
N TRP A 60 1.12 12.77 -16.00
CA TRP A 60 0.86 11.91 -14.85
C TRP A 60 0.06 12.65 -13.79
N ARG A 61 -1.01 12.02 -13.31
CA ARG A 61 -1.85 12.55 -12.23
C ARG A 61 -2.19 11.44 -11.25
N VAL A 62 -2.29 11.80 -9.97
CA VAL A 62 -2.82 10.90 -8.95
C VAL A 62 -4.32 10.72 -9.20
N THR A 63 -4.75 9.47 -9.34
CA THR A 63 -6.17 9.14 -9.43
C THR A 63 -6.51 8.30 -8.20
N PRO A 64 -7.35 8.79 -7.27
CA PRO A 64 -7.70 8.05 -6.08
C PRO A 64 -8.38 6.72 -6.46
N HIS A 65 -7.90 5.62 -5.89
CA HIS A 65 -8.52 4.31 -6.04
C HIS A 65 -9.50 4.10 -4.87
N GLY A 66 -10.73 4.60 -5.01
CA GLY A 66 -11.77 4.52 -3.97
C GLY A 66 -12.35 5.88 -3.58
N ILE A 67 -13.06 5.93 -2.45
CA ILE A 67 -13.69 7.13 -1.92
C ILE A 67 -12.69 7.89 -1.04
N VAL A 68 -12.42 9.15 -1.39
CA VAL A 68 -11.55 10.05 -0.60
C VAL A 68 -12.17 10.29 0.78
N GLY A 69 -11.35 10.14 1.83
CA GLY A 69 -11.74 10.21 3.23
C GLY A 69 -12.24 8.88 3.81
N VAL A 70 -12.38 7.84 2.98
CA VAL A 70 -12.78 6.48 3.41
C VAL A 70 -11.69 5.47 3.07
N ASP A 71 -11.40 5.28 1.79
CA ASP A 71 -10.43 4.29 1.29
C ASP A 71 -9.03 4.90 1.08
N VAL A 72 -9.02 6.20 0.74
CA VAL A 72 -7.83 6.98 0.38
C VAL A 72 -7.87 8.31 1.09
N ASP A 73 -6.73 8.87 1.44
CA ASP A 73 -6.67 10.23 1.96
C ASP A 73 -6.79 11.29 0.85
N LYS A 74 -6.73 12.57 1.25
CA LYS A 74 -6.83 13.72 0.34
C LYS A 74 -5.71 13.78 -0.70
N ASP A 75 -4.58 13.15 -0.42
CA ASP A 75 -3.38 13.15 -1.27
C ASP A 75 -3.33 11.86 -2.13
N GLY A 76 -4.28 10.95 -1.93
CA GLY A 76 -4.47 9.73 -2.71
C GLY A 76 -3.78 8.50 -2.13
N TRP A 77 -3.25 8.57 -0.91
CA TRP A 77 -2.59 7.43 -0.27
C TRP A 77 -3.59 6.41 0.25
N GLN A 78 -3.27 5.15 0.03
CA GLN A 78 -3.90 4.00 0.69
C GLN A 78 -2.97 3.46 1.77
N TYR A 79 -3.56 3.06 2.90
CA TYR A 79 -2.82 2.58 4.04
C TYR A 79 -3.03 1.06 4.20
N ALA A 80 -1.94 0.32 4.25
CA ALA A 80 -1.94 -1.11 4.54
C ALA A 80 -1.03 -1.39 5.74
N SER A 81 -1.45 -2.32 6.59
CA SER A 81 -0.61 -2.86 7.66
C SER A 81 -0.46 -4.36 7.47
N ASN A 82 0.79 -4.83 7.38
CA ASN A 82 1.07 -6.26 7.34
C ASN A 82 1.26 -6.77 8.77
N ILE A 83 0.24 -7.45 9.29
CA ILE A 83 0.27 -8.04 10.63
C ILE A 83 0.74 -9.49 10.53
N GLN A 84 1.98 -9.70 10.08
CA GLN A 84 2.50 -11.06 9.86
C GLN A 84 2.94 -11.80 11.13
N ASN A 85 2.80 -11.21 12.33
CA ASN A 85 3.39 -11.75 13.58
C ASN A 85 2.44 -11.96 14.77
N PHE A 86 1.11 -11.84 14.63
CA PHE A 86 0.24 -12.36 15.71
C PHE A 86 0.02 -13.86 15.52
N SER A 87 0.99 -14.66 15.93
CA SER A 87 0.63 -15.96 16.52
C SER A 87 -0.04 -15.65 17.85
N VAL A 88 -1.36 -15.41 17.81
CA VAL A 88 -2.19 -15.58 18.99
C VAL A 88 -2.11 -17.08 19.29
N LYS A 89 -1.12 -17.49 20.09
CA LYS A 89 -1.28 -18.71 20.86
C LYS A 89 -2.49 -18.43 21.73
N THR A 90 -3.64 -18.95 21.33
CA THR A 90 -4.89 -18.91 22.07
C THR A 90 -4.54 -19.18 23.53
N ALA A 91 -4.54 -18.13 24.34
CA ALA A 91 -4.40 -18.27 25.77
C ALA A 91 -5.66 -19.02 26.19
N LYS A 92 -5.47 -20.33 26.41
CA LYS A 92 -6.40 -21.28 27.00
C LYS A 92 -7.41 -20.50 27.85
N GLU A 93 -8.69 -20.56 27.46
CA GLU A 93 -9.79 -19.92 28.18
C GLU A 93 -9.58 -20.11 29.68
N ARG A 94 -9.24 -19.02 30.39
CA ARG A 94 -9.39 -19.03 31.84
C ARG A 94 -10.87 -18.94 32.08
N LYS A 95 -11.49 -20.10 32.27
CA LYS A 95 -12.82 -20.23 32.84
C LYS A 95 -12.77 -19.50 34.19
N VAL A 96 -13.29 -18.28 34.25
CA VAL A 96 -13.54 -17.59 35.53
C VAL A 96 -14.87 -18.13 36.02
N GLU A 97 -14.79 -19.23 36.77
CA GLU A 97 -15.90 -19.73 37.58
C GLU A 97 -16.02 -18.76 38.75
N ARG A 98 -17.08 -17.94 38.77
CA ARG A 98 -17.45 -17.19 39.96
C ARG A 98 -18.30 -18.13 40.81
N ASP A 99 -17.70 -18.68 41.86
CA ASP A 99 -18.46 -19.18 42.98
C ASP A 99 -19.08 -17.97 43.68
N VAL A 100 -20.40 -17.82 43.54
CA VAL A 100 -21.18 -16.89 44.36
C VAL A 100 -21.61 -17.68 45.59
N ASP A 101 -20.74 -17.71 46.59
CA ASP A 101 -21.17 -17.94 47.97
C ASP A 101 -21.63 -16.59 48.54
N THR A 102 -22.94 -16.40 48.69
CA THR A 102 -23.63 -16.03 49.96
C THR A 102 -25.14 -15.94 49.70
#